data_AF-A0A059B847-F1
#
_entry.id   AF-A0A059B847-F1
#
_cell.length_a   1.000
_cell.length_b   1.000
_cell.length_c   1.000
_cell.angle_alpha   90.00
_cell.angle_beta   90.00
_cell.angle_gamma   90.00
#
_symmetry.space_group_name_H-M   'P 1'
#
loop_
_entity.id
_entity.type
_entity.pdbx_description
1 polymer ?
#
loop_
_entity_poly.entity_id
_entity_poly.type
_entity_poly.pdbx_seq_one_letter_code
_entity_poly.pdbx_strand_id
1 'polypeptide(L)'
;MVQNGPFDGLLGFSQGASLCATLPGMQEEGVALTKVPKIKFVIIISGAKAGGAKYTAPKLAANAFAAPIKCPSLHFIGEQDFQKTEGLALIDSFVDPLVIHHPKAHTVPRLDDQSVKIAQNFVEKILNLATT
;
A
#
# COMPACT_ATOMS: atom_id res chain seq x y z
N MET A 1 13.73 8.10 -6.45
CA MET A 1 13.08 9.11 -5.58
C MET A 1 13.94 10.33 -5.29
N VAL A 2 15.29 10.26 -5.28
CA VAL A 2 16.13 11.47 -5.06
C VAL A 2 16.16 12.40 -6.28
N GLN A 3 16.34 11.86 -7.50
CA GLN A 3 16.50 12.68 -8.72
C GLN A 3 15.18 13.35 -9.18
N ASN A 4 14.07 12.61 -9.15
CA ASN A 4 12.78 13.06 -9.70
C ASN A 4 11.73 13.34 -8.61
N GLY A 5 12.14 13.35 -7.34
CA GLY A 5 11.25 13.63 -6.22
C GLY A 5 11.19 15.13 -5.87
N PRO A 6 10.54 15.47 -4.76
CA PRO A 6 9.88 14.56 -3.82
C PRO A 6 8.61 13.93 -4.40
N PHE A 7 8.31 12.70 -3.98
CA PHE A 7 7.02 12.05 -4.23
C PHE A 7 6.29 11.92 -2.89
N ASP A 8 5.04 12.38 -2.82
CA ASP A 8 4.25 12.30 -1.59
C ASP A 8 3.77 10.88 -1.28
N GLY A 9 3.56 10.04 -2.31
CA GLY A 9 3.06 8.69 -2.11
C GLY A 9 3.49 7.73 -3.20
N LEU A 10 3.17 6.45 -3.00
CA LEU A 10 3.51 5.37 -3.90
C LEU A 10 2.25 4.65 -4.37
N LEU A 11 2.22 4.24 -5.63
CA LEU A 11 1.22 3.33 -6.16
C LEU A 11 1.92 2.12 -6.75
N GLY A 12 1.45 0.92 -6.41
CA GLY A 12 1.98 -0.32 -6.94
C GLY A 12 0.89 -1.31 -7.34
N PHE A 13 1.21 -2.16 -8.31
CA PHE A 13 0.42 -3.32 -8.71
C PHE A 13 1.23 -4.61 -8.50
N SER A 14 0.59 -5.68 -8.00
CA SER A 14 1.20 -7.00 -7.82
C SER A 14 2.46 -6.93 -6.96
N GLN A 15 3.61 -7.40 -7.45
CA GLN A 15 4.90 -7.28 -6.76
C GLN A 15 5.28 -5.82 -6.44
N GLY A 16 4.94 -4.87 -7.33
CA GLY A 16 5.13 -3.45 -7.05
C GLY A 16 4.25 -2.96 -5.91
N ALA A 17 3.04 -3.51 -5.74
CA ALA A 17 2.16 -3.21 -4.61
C ALA A 17 2.74 -3.73 -3.30
N SER A 18 3.28 -4.96 -3.30
CA SER A 18 3.97 -5.53 -2.13
C SER A 18 5.17 -4.69 -1.72
N LEU A 19 5.96 -4.20 -2.68
CA LEU A 19 7.07 -3.29 -2.40
C LEU A 19 6.56 -1.96 -1.82
N CYS A 20 5.55 -1.34 -2.44
CA CYS A 20 4.95 -0.10 -1.94
C CYS A 20 4.41 -0.25 -0.52
N ALA A 21 3.79 -1.39 -0.20
CA ALA A 21 3.24 -1.66 1.13
C ALA A 21 4.34 -1.85 2.19
N THR A 22 5.51 -2.36 1.80
CA THR A 22 6.62 -2.65 2.72
C THR A 22 7.49 -1.41 3.00
N LEU A 23 7.64 -0.53 2.00
CA LEU A 23 8.55 0.62 2.08
C LEU A 23 8.27 1.60 3.24
N PRO A 24 7.01 1.95 3.60
CA PRO A 24 6.75 2.82 4.75
C PRO A 24 7.34 2.26 6.05
N GLY A 25 7.15 0.97 6.33
CA GLY A 25 7.73 0.34 7.52
C GLY A 25 9.25 0.30 7.47
N MET A 26 9.84 -0.02 6.31
CA MET A 26 11.30 0.04 6.14
C MET A 26 11.88 1.46 6.31
N GLN A 27 11.11 2.49 5.97
CA GLN A 27 11.50 3.88 6.15
C GLN A 27 11.42 4.29 7.63
N GLU A 28 10.39 3.87 8.36
CA GLU A 28 10.30 4.08 9.82
C GLU A 28 11.42 3.37 10.58
N GLU A 29 11.81 2.17 10.16
CA GLU A 29 12.96 1.44 10.71
C GLU A 29 14.31 2.05 10.30
N GLY A 30 14.33 3.05 9.40
CA GLY A 30 15.55 3.72 8.96
C GLY A 30 16.45 2.87 8.05
N VAL A 31 15.92 1.81 7.43
CA VAL A 31 16.69 0.88 6.59
C VAL A 31 16.50 1.11 5.08
N ALA A 32 15.50 1.88 4.67
CA ALA A 32 15.28 2.25 3.28
C ALA A 32 14.78 3.70 3.15
N LEU A 33 15.02 4.32 1.99
CA LEU A 33 14.53 5.68 1.65
C LEU A 33 14.86 6.76 2.70
N THR A 34 16.01 6.65 3.38
CA THR A 34 16.43 7.55 4.45
C THR A 34 16.89 8.93 3.98
N LYS A 35 17.07 9.12 2.68
CA LYS A 35 17.52 10.39 2.05
C LYS A 35 16.40 11.16 1.35
N VAL A 36 15.15 10.74 1.54
CA VAL A 36 13.96 11.40 0.97
C VAL A 36 12.91 11.60 2.07
N PRO A 37 11.96 12.53 1.89
CA PRO A 37 10.85 12.71 2.84
C PRO A 37 10.05 11.42 3.08
N LYS A 38 9.32 11.37 4.20
CA LYS A 38 8.45 10.24 4.54
C LYS A 38 7.38 10.03 3.47
N ILE A 39 7.11 8.77 3.14
CA ILE A 39 5.98 8.38 2.29
C ILE A 39 4.70 8.74 3.05
N LYS A 40 3.89 9.63 2.48
CA LYS A 40 2.66 10.13 3.09
C LYS A 40 1.45 9.26 2.81
N PHE A 41 1.45 8.48 1.73
CA PHE A 41 0.38 7.51 1.45
C PHE A 41 0.82 6.41 0.48
N VAL A 42 0.09 5.30 0.47
CA VAL A 42 0.27 4.20 -0.48
C VAL A 42 -1.04 3.74 -1.11
N ILE A 43 -0.99 3.38 -2.40
CA ILE A 43 -2.09 2.74 -3.13
C ILE A 43 -1.62 1.36 -3.57
N ILE A 44 -2.30 0.33 -3.10
CA ILE A 44 -1.87 -1.07 -3.18
C ILE A 44 -2.90 -1.83 -4.01
N ILE A 45 -2.54 -2.24 -5.22
CA ILE A 45 -3.43 -2.99 -6.11
C ILE A 45 -2.93 -4.43 -6.20
N SER A 46 -3.72 -5.39 -5.74
CA SER A 46 -3.32 -6.81 -5.70
C SER A 46 -1.96 -7.00 -4.99
N GLY A 47 -1.78 -6.40 -3.82
CA GLY A 47 -0.55 -6.53 -3.02
C GLY A 47 -0.56 -7.72 -2.08
N ALA A 48 0.62 -8.07 -1.57
CA ALA A 48 0.80 -9.12 -0.56
C ALA A 48 1.85 -8.67 0.47
N LYS A 49 1.71 -9.16 1.71
CA LYS A 49 2.66 -8.88 2.78
C LYS A 49 4.00 -9.57 2.51
N ALA A 50 5.08 -8.80 2.50
CA ALA A 50 6.42 -9.38 2.58
C ALA A 50 6.60 -10.02 3.96
N GLY A 51 6.92 -11.32 4.01
CA GLY A 51 6.90 -12.10 5.25
C GLY A 51 5.50 -12.61 5.64
N GLY A 52 4.55 -12.61 4.70
CA GLY A 52 3.25 -13.25 4.85
C GLY A 52 3.32 -14.78 4.68
N ALA A 53 2.16 -15.43 4.60
CA ALA A 53 2.06 -16.88 4.49
C ALA A 53 2.67 -17.42 3.19
N LYS A 54 2.55 -16.65 2.09
CA LYS A 54 3.02 -17.05 0.76
C LYS A 54 4.43 -16.57 0.41
N TYR A 55 4.87 -15.44 0.96
CA TYR A 55 6.12 -14.79 0.55
C TYR A 55 7.02 -14.52 1.74
N THR A 56 8.27 -14.95 1.65
CA THR A 56 9.29 -14.62 2.66
C THR A 56 9.66 -13.15 2.58
N ALA A 57 9.99 -12.54 3.73
CA ALA A 57 10.56 -11.21 3.76
C ALA A 57 12.08 -11.29 3.53
N PRO A 58 12.69 -10.42 2.71
CA PRO A 58 14.13 -10.24 2.75
C PRO A 58 14.56 -9.72 4.12
N LYS A 59 15.78 -10.03 4.56
CA LYS A 59 16.30 -9.60 5.88
C LYS A 59 16.15 -8.10 6.12
N LEU A 60 16.34 -7.29 5.07
CA LEU A 60 16.19 -5.83 5.12
C LEU A 60 14.76 -5.38 5.48
N ALA A 61 13.74 -6.19 5.20
CA ALA A 61 12.34 -5.89 5.45
C ALA A 61 11.75 -6.68 6.63
N ALA A 62 12.57 -7.38 7.41
CA ALA A 62 12.11 -8.29 8.48
C ALA A 62 11.18 -7.59 9.49
N ASN A 63 11.45 -6.31 9.79
CA ASN A 63 10.68 -5.52 10.74
C ASN A 63 9.67 -4.57 10.08
N ALA A 64 9.52 -4.59 8.75
CA ALA A 64 8.69 -3.63 8.03
C ALA A 64 7.21 -3.65 8.45
N PHE A 65 6.74 -4.76 9.03
CA PHE A 65 5.38 -4.90 9.55
C PHE A 65 5.36 -5.30 11.04
N ALA A 66 6.42 -5.01 11.80
CA ALA A 66 6.52 -5.33 13.23
C ALA A 66 5.53 -4.50 14.09
N ALA A 67 5.21 -3.29 13.62
CA ALA A 67 4.12 -2.47 14.15
C ALA A 67 3.14 -2.10 13.02
N PRO A 68 1.87 -1.78 13.33
CA PRO A 68 0.92 -1.31 12.33
C PRO A 68 1.43 -0.07 11.58
N ILE A 69 1.36 -0.10 10.25
CA ILE A 69 1.79 0.99 9.39
C ILE A 69 0.77 2.14 9.50
N LYS A 70 1.25 3.29 9.99
CA LYS A 70 0.44 4.51 10.15
C LYS A 70 0.25 5.30 8.84
N CYS A 71 1.05 5.00 7.82
CA CYS A 71 0.93 5.61 6.49
C CYS A 71 -0.45 5.28 5.89
N PRO A 72 -1.29 6.29 5.57
CA PRO A 72 -2.58 6.09 4.92
C PRO A 72 -2.49 5.17 3.70
N SER A 73 -3.41 4.20 3.61
CA SER A 73 -3.41 3.23 2.52
C SER A 73 -4.79 3.03 1.89
N LEU A 74 -4.78 2.83 0.57
CA LEU A 74 -5.93 2.38 -0.21
C LEU A 74 -5.59 1.04 -0.86
N HIS A 75 -6.36 0.01 -0.56
CA HIS A 75 -6.16 -1.36 -1.03
C HIS A 75 -7.22 -1.73 -2.07
N PHE A 76 -6.81 -2.33 -3.18
CA PHE A 76 -7.69 -2.94 -4.16
C PHE A 76 -7.58 -4.45 -4.10
N ILE A 77 -8.70 -5.11 -3.80
CA ILE A 77 -8.81 -6.56 -3.65
C ILE A 77 -9.68 -7.12 -4.77
N GLY A 78 -9.08 -7.96 -5.61
CA GLY A 78 -9.81 -8.71 -6.63
C GLY A 78 -10.48 -9.95 -6.03
N GLU A 79 -11.80 -10.07 -6.19
CA GLU A 79 -12.57 -11.20 -5.65
C GLU A 79 -12.16 -12.54 -6.24
N GLN A 80 -11.63 -12.53 -7.47
CA GLN A 80 -11.14 -13.71 -8.19
C GLN A 80 -9.61 -13.76 -8.25
N ASP A 81 -8.92 -12.89 -7.50
CA ASP A 81 -7.46 -12.82 -7.51
C ASP A 81 -6.87 -14.01 -6.74
N PHE A 82 -5.92 -14.72 -7.36
CA PHE A 82 -5.17 -15.80 -6.69
C PHE A 82 -4.39 -15.30 -5.47
N GLN A 83 -4.21 -13.98 -5.35
CA GLN A 83 -3.50 -13.31 -4.27
C GLN A 83 -4.45 -12.70 -3.22
N LYS A 84 -5.78 -12.85 -3.37
CA LYS A 84 -6.79 -12.27 -2.48
C LYS A 84 -6.49 -12.51 -1.00
N THR A 85 -6.18 -13.75 -0.62
CA THR A 85 -5.89 -14.11 0.78
C THR A 85 -4.71 -13.32 1.36
N GLU A 86 -3.64 -13.15 0.58
CA GLU A 86 -2.48 -12.37 1.03
C GLU A 86 -2.76 -10.87 1.05
N GLY A 87 -3.60 -10.38 0.13
CA GLY A 87 -4.09 -9.00 0.12
C GLY A 87 -4.93 -8.69 1.35
N LEU A 88 -5.84 -9.59 1.73
CA LEU A 88 -6.63 -9.45 2.95
C LEU A 88 -5.74 -9.46 4.21
N ALA A 89 -4.77 -10.37 4.30
CA ALA A 89 -3.82 -10.40 5.43
C ALA A 89 -2.93 -9.15 5.49
N LEU A 90 -2.67 -8.50 4.35
CA LEU A 90 -1.90 -7.26 4.31
C LEU A 90 -2.67 -6.08 4.90
N ILE A 91 -4.01 -6.04 4.76
CA ILE A 91 -4.87 -4.96 5.27
C ILE A 91 -4.67 -4.79 6.79
N ASP A 92 -4.60 -5.89 7.54
CA ASP A 92 -4.40 -5.90 9.00
C ASP A 92 -3.07 -5.29 9.46
N SER A 93 -2.13 -5.08 8.53
CA SER A 93 -0.84 -4.44 8.83
C SER A 93 -0.88 -2.91 8.74
N PHE A 94 -2.02 -2.30 8.39
CA PHE A 94 -2.20 -0.85 8.27
C PHE A 94 -3.22 -0.32 9.27
N VAL A 95 -3.01 0.93 9.70
CA VAL A 95 -3.99 1.66 10.53
C VAL A 95 -5.05 2.28 9.62
N ASP A 96 -6.33 2.04 9.93
CA ASP A 96 -7.51 2.56 9.23
C ASP A 96 -7.41 2.55 7.68
N PRO A 97 -7.12 1.38 7.06
CA PRO A 97 -7.02 1.27 5.62
C PRO A 97 -8.37 1.46 4.94
N LEU A 98 -8.39 2.12 3.78
CA LEU A 98 -9.54 2.06 2.87
C LEU A 98 -9.39 0.88 1.92
N VAL A 99 -10.49 0.21 1.61
CA VAL A 99 -10.51 -1.00 0.79
C VAL A 99 -11.56 -0.89 -0.30
N ILE A 100 -11.17 -1.23 -1.52
CA ILE A 100 -12.05 -1.37 -2.68
C ILE A 100 -12.00 -2.84 -3.12
N HIS A 101 -13.15 -3.50 -3.09
CA HIS A 101 -13.30 -4.84 -3.66
C HIS A 101 -13.79 -4.72 -5.10
N HIS A 102 -13.24 -5.53 -6.01
CA HIS A 102 -13.65 -5.56 -7.40
C HIS A 102 -13.83 -7.00 -7.90
N PRO A 103 -14.73 -7.26 -8.86
CA PRO A 103 -15.09 -8.63 -9.25
C PRO A 103 -14.04 -9.33 -10.12
N LYS A 104 -12.91 -8.67 -10.43
CA LYS A 104 -11.89 -9.19 -11.36
C LYS A 104 -10.84 -10.02 -10.62
N ALA A 105 -10.04 -10.74 -11.41
CA ALA A 105 -8.86 -11.45 -10.92
C ALA A 105 -7.67 -10.48 -10.75
N HIS A 106 -6.45 -10.97 -10.96
CA HIS A 106 -5.21 -10.22 -10.78
C HIS A 106 -5.01 -9.14 -11.87
N THR A 107 -5.54 -7.94 -11.64
CA THR A 107 -5.51 -6.84 -12.62
C THR A 107 -5.66 -5.48 -11.95
N VAL A 108 -5.33 -4.42 -12.68
CA VAL A 108 -5.71 -3.06 -12.30
C VAL A 108 -7.17 -2.82 -12.73
N PRO A 109 -8.12 -2.70 -11.78
CA PRO A 109 -9.52 -2.61 -12.13
C PRO A 109 -9.88 -1.25 -12.73
N ARG A 110 -10.91 -1.22 -13.58
CA ARG A 110 -11.69 0.00 -13.79
C ARG A 110 -12.59 0.20 -12.58
N LEU A 111 -12.76 1.45 -12.16
CA LEU A 111 -13.59 1.80 -11.01
C LEU A 111 -15.06 1.93 -11.42
N ASP A 112 -15.95 1.33 -10.65
CA ASP A 112 -17.37 1.65 -10.68
C ASP A 112 -17.67 2.90 -9.83
N ASP A 113 -18.91 3.38 -9.86
CA ASP A 113 -19.31 4.62 -9.18
C ASP A 113 -19.05 4.58 -7.67
N GLN A 114 -19.18 3.41 -7.04
CA GLN A 114 -18.91 3.24 -5.62
C GLN A 114 -17.40 3.32 -5.33
N SER A 115 -16.59 2.62 -6.13
CA SER A 115 -15.14 2.62 -6.03
C SER A 115 -14.55 4.00 -6.30
N VAL A 116 -15.12 4.76 -7.25
CA VAL A 116 -14.75 6.15 -7.50
C VAL A 116 -14.95 7.00 -6.26
N LYS A 117 -16.09 6.88 -5.57
CA LYS A 117 -16.35 7.65 -4.33
C LYS A 117 -15.33 7.32 -3.23
N ILE A 118 -14.99 6.05 -3.04
CA ILE A 118 -13.98 5.63 -2.06
C ILE A 118 -12.61 6.20 -2.43
N ALA A 119 -12.22 6.13 -3.70
CA ALA A 119 -10.96 6.68 -4.18
C ALA A 119 -10.91 8.21 -4.03
N GLN A 120 -12.01 8.92 -4.32
CA GLN A 120 -12.14 10.36 -4.10
C GLN A 120 -11.99 10.73 -2.63
N ASN A 121 -12.67 10.03 -1.72
CA ASN A 121 -12.51 10.22 -0.28
C ASN A 121 -11.06 10.01 0.17
N PHE A 122 -10.36 9.02 -0.40
CA PHE A 122 -8.93 8.81 -0.12
C PHE A 122 -8.08 9.98 -0.61
N VAL A 123 -8.31 10.47 -1.84
CA VAL A 123 -7.61 11.62 -2.41
C VAL A 123 -7.83 12.88 -1.57
N GLU A 124 -9.06 13.15 -1.13
CA GLU A 124 -9.37 14.27 -0.25
C GLU A 124 -8.63 14.15 1.10
N LYS A 125 -8.63 12.95 1.69
CA LYS A 125 -7.89 12.67 2.94
C LYS A 125 -6.40 13.00 2.80
N ILE A 126 -5.75 12.57 1.72
CA ILE A 126 -4.30 12.80 1.53
C ILE A 126 -3.97 14.25 1.15
N LEU A 127 -4.87 14.95 0.44
CA LEU A 127 -4.70 16.38 0.15
C LEU A 127 -4.75 17.22 1.42
N ASN A 128 -5.67 16.89 2.35
CA ASN A 128 -5.77 17.58 3.64
C ASN A 128 -4.55 17.33 4.54
N LEU A 129 -3.92 16.15 4.43
CA LEU A 129 -2.66 15.84 5.14
C LEU A 129 -1.45 16.59 4.57
N ALA A 130 -1.49 17.02 3.31
CA ALA A 130 -0.41 17.77 2.69
C ALA A 130 -0.43 19.26 3.05
N THR A 131 -1.55 19.77 3.56
CA THR A 131 -1.75 21.17 3.95
C THR A 131 -1.43 21.47 5.42
N THR A 132 -1.11 20.45 6.22
CA THR A 132 -0.70 20.54 7.64
C THR A 132 0.77 20.22 7.81
#